data_AF-A0A8H9XY85-F1
#
_entry.id   AF-A0A8H9XY85-F1
#
_cell.length_a   1.000
_cell.length_b   1.000
_cell.length_c   1.000
_cell.angle_alpha   90.00
_cell.angle_beta   90.00
_cell.angle_gamma   90.00
#
_symmetry.space_group_name_H-M   'P 1'
#
loop_
_entity.id
_entity.type
_entity.pdbx_description
1 polymer ?
#
loop_
_entity_poly.entity_id
_entity_poly.type
_entity_poly.pdbx_seq_one_letter_code
_entity_poly.pdbx_strand_id
1 'polypeptide(L)' 'LNEYLIEPRKLFEDATLIPSGLKAAFLKATDELIAAVTAHWREDFTVLRLHGDCHAGNILWRDGPMFVDLDDARNGPA' A
#
# COMPACT_ATOMS: atom_id res chain seq x y z
N LEU A 1 7.52 0.72 -6.58
CA LEU A 1 6.28 0.66 -7.39
C LEU A 1 5.91 -0.75 -7.84
N ASN A 2 6.87 -1.59 -8.26
CA ASN A 2 6.56 -2.94 -8.78
C ASN A 2 5.73 -3.79 -7.79
N GLU A 3 6.28 -4.04 -6.60
CA GLU A 3 5.61 -4.80 -5.54
C GLU A 3 4.29 -4.15 -5.08
N TYR A 4 4.26 -2.82 -5.01
CA TYR A 4 3.12 -2.08 -4.43
C TYR A 4 1.94 -1.92 -5.39
N LEU A 5 2.17 -1.86 -6.70
CA LEU A 5 1.17 -1.46 -7.68
C LEU A 5 1.10 -2.38 -8.89
N ILE A 6 2.24 -2.75 -9.47
CA ILE A 6 2.28 -3.46 -10.76
C ILE A 6 1.98 -4.95 -10.60
N GLU A 7 2.60 -5.61 -9.63
CA GLU A 7 2.35 -7.02 -9.34
C GLU A 7 0.91 -7.28 -8.85
N PRO A 8 0.36 -6.50 -7.90
CA PRO A 8 -1.05 -6.63 -7.51
C PRO A 8 -2.01 -6.41 -8.68
N ARG A 9 -1.74 -5.41 -9.53
CA ARG A 9 -2.58 -5.15 -10.72
C ARG A 9 -2.62 -6.32 -11.68
N LYS A 10 -1.51 -7.06 -11.87
CA LYS A 10 -1.51 -8.31 -12.65
C LYS A 10 -2.30 -9.40 -11.96
N LEU A 11 -2.13 -9.56 -10.64
CA LEU A 11 -2.88 -10.54 -9.85
C LEU A 11 -4.40 -10.32 -9.96
N PHE A 12 -4.85 -9.07 -10.02
CA PHE A 12 -6.26 -8.72 -10.16
C PHE A 12 -6.89 -9.16 -11.49
N GLU A 13 -6.10 -9.38 -12.54
CA GLU A 13 -6.60 -9.88 -13.84
C GLU A 13 -7.21 -11.27 -13.67
N ASP A 14 -6.53 -12.13 -12.91
CA ASP A 14 -6.93 -13.52 -12.71
C ASP A 14 -7.70 -13.73 -11.39
N ALA A 15 -7.78 -12.71 -10.53
CA ALA A 15 -8.46 -12.80 -9.24
C ALA A 15 -9.94 -13.18 -9.40
N THR A 16 -10.34 -14.30 -8.82
CA THR A 16 -11.72 -14.81 -8.85
C THR A 16 -12.64 -14.07 -7.89
N LEU A 17 -12.07 -13.37 -6.90
CA LEU A 17 -12.80 -12.57 -5.92
C LEU A 17 -13.38 -11.28 -6.51
N ILE A 18 -12.91 -10.84 -7.68
CA ILE A 18 -13.46 -9.68 -8.39
C ILE A 18 -14.56 -10.17 -9.33
N PRO A 19 -15.84 -9.75 -9.14
CA PRO A 19 -16.93 -10.16 -10.00
C PRO A 19 -16.64 -9.84 -11.47
N SER A 20 -16.88 -10.81 -12.36
CA SER A 20 -16.53 -10.70 -13.77
C SER A 20 -17.13 -9.46 -14.46
N GLY A 21 -18.39 -9.13 -14.14
CA GLY A 21 -19.08 -7.94 -14.66
C GLY A 21 -18.49 -6.60 -14.20
N LEU A 22 -17.70 -6.57 -13.12
CA LEU A 22 -17.04 -5.38 -12.59
C LEU A 22 -15.54 -5.34 -12.90
N LYS A 23 -14.94 -6.48 -13.26
CA LYS A 23 -13.49 -6.62 -13.42
C LYS A 23 -12.89 -5.62 -14.40
N ALA A 24 -13.50 -5.42 -15.57
CA ALA A 24 -12.98 -4.47 -16.55
C ALA A 24 -12.93 -3.03 -16.02
N ALA A 25 -14.00 -2.57 -15.35
CA ALA A 25 -14.07 -1.23 -14.77
C ALA A 25 -13.09 -1.08 -13.59
N PHE A 26 -12.98 -2.11 -12.74
CA PHE A 26 -12.04 -2.15 -11.62
C PHE A 26 -10.58 -2.06 -12.08
N LEU A 27 -10.20 -2.85 -13.09
CA LEU A 27 -8.84 -2.84 -13.64
C LEU A 27 -8.50 -1.51 -14.29
N LYS A 28 -9.44 -0.92 -15.04
CA LYS A 28 -9.29 0.43 -15.61
C LYS A 28 -9.07 1.49 -14.52
N ALA A 29 -9.86 1.47 -13.45
CA ALA A 29 -9.69 2.41 -12.34
C ALA A 29 -8.34 2.19 -11.62
N THR A 30 -7.91 0.94 -11.49
CA THR A 30 -6.59 0.61 -10.94
C THR A 30 -5.47 1.15 -11.83
N ASP A 31 -5.58 1.01 -13.16
CA ASP A 31 -4.58 1.53 -14.11
C ASP A 31 -4.46 3.07 -14.03
N GLU A 32 -5.59 3.77 -13.91
CA GLU A 32 -5.63 5.23 -13.73
C GLU A 32 -4.96 5.65 -12.41
N LEU A 33 -5.23 4.93 -11.31
CA LEU A 33 -4.58 5.15 -10.03
C LEU A 33 -3.06 4.95 -10.13
N ILE A 34 -2.61 3.87 -10.78
CA ILE A 34 -1.19 3.57 -10.96
C ILE A 34 -0.49 4.66 -11.76
N ALA A 35 -1.11 5.13 -12.85
CA ALA A 35 -0.57 6.22 -13.66
C ALA A 35 -0.43 7.51 -12.82
N ALA A 36 -1.46 7.86 -12.04
CA ALA A 36 -1.44 9.04 -11.19
C ALA A 36 -0.35 8.95 -10.10
N VAL A 37 -0.25 7.82 -9.39
CA VAL A 37 0.76 7.62 -8.34
C VAL A 37 2.16 7.63 -8.93
N THR A 38 2.38 6.94 -10.06
CA THR A 38 3.69 6.85 -10.72
C THR A 38 4.19 8.23 -11.16
N ALA A 39 3.31 9.10 -11.67
CA ALA A 39 3.67 10.45 -12.09
C ALA A 39 4.19 11.34 -10.93
N HIS A 40 3.83 11.01 -9.69
CA HIS A 40 4.24 11.74 -8.50
C HIS A 40 5.22 10.99 -7.60
N TRP A 41 5.51 9.72 -7.91
CA TRP A 41 6.49 8.93 -7.17
C TRP A 41 7.89 9.49 -7.39
N ARG A 42 8.65 9.61 -6.30
CA ARG A 42 10.05 10.01 -6.32
C ARG A 42 10.86 9.04 -5.49
N GLU A 43 12.17 9.02 -5.71
CA GLU A 43 13.11 8.20 -4.94
C GLU A 43 14.12 9.07 -4.18
N ASP A 44 13.92 10.40 -4.19
CA ASP A 44 14.76 11.39 -3.54
C ASP A 44 14.39 11.57 -2.05
N PHE A 45 14.29 10.46 -1.32
CA PHE A 45 14.00 10.46 0.11
C PHE A 45 14.93 9.54 0.88
N THR A 46 15.08 9.79 2.18
CA THR A 46 15.82 8.88 3.08
C THR A 46 14.95 7.69 3.42
N VAL A 47 15.48 6.49 3.19
CA VAL A 47 14.83 5.23 3.54
C VAL A 47 15.17 4.85 4.99
N LEU A 48 14.17 4.53 5.79
CA LEU A 48 14.33 4.00 7.15
C LEU A 48 13.36 2.84 7.41
N ARG A 49 13.60 2.10 8.49
CA ARG A 49 12.63 1.12 9.00
C ARG A 49 11.44 1.83 9.60
N LEU A 50 10.26 1.51 9.12
CA LEU A 50 8.98 2.06 9.53
C LEU A 50 8.16 0.97 10.24
N HIS A 51 7.19 1.42 11.04
CA HIS A 51 6.11 0.57 11.53
C HIS A 51 5.26 -0.01 10.38
N GLY A 52 5.18 0.71 9.25
CA GLY A 52 4.43 0.30 8.07
C GLY A 52 2.91 0.53 8.14
N ASP A 53 2.34 0.43 9.34
CA ASP A 53 0.92 0.72 9.60
C ASP A 53 0.75 1.56 10.89
N CYS A 54 1.41 2.72 10.93
CA CYS A 54 1.40 3.62 12.09
C CYS A 54 0.09 4.44 12.15
N HIS A 55 -0.96 3.87 12.71
CA HIS A 55 -2.24 4.56 12.95
C HIS A 55 -2.70 4.38 14.40
N ALA A 56 -3.70 5.15 14.82
CA ALA A 56 -4.14 5.19 16.23
C ALA A 56 -4.58 3.84 16.80
N GLY A 57 -4.99 2.88 15.97
CA GLY A 57 -5.36 1.53 16.40
C GLY A 57 -4.15 0.72 16.89
N ASN A 58 -2.97 0.99 16.34
CA ASN A 58 -1.70 0.33 16.66
C ASN A 58 -0.87 1.11 17.70
N ILE A 59 -1.49 2.09 18.38
CA ILE A 59 -0.85 2.88 19.43
C ILE A 59 -1.66 2.73 20.71
N LEU A 60 -1.08 2.02 21.69
CA LEU A 60 -1.63 1.92 23.04
C LEU A 60 -1.11 3.06 23.91
N TRP A 61 -1.87 3.43 24.94
CA TRP A 61 -1.50 4.50 25.87
C TRP A 61 -1.46 4.01 27.32
N ARG A 62 -0.27 4.03 27.91
CA ARG A 62 -0.09 3.86 29.35
C ARG A 62 1.22 4.52 29.76
N ASP A 63 1.12 5.65 30.45
CA ASP A 63 2.27 6.48 30.86
C ASP A 63 3.17 6.91 29.68
N GLY A 64 2.63 6.87 28.45
CA GLY A 64 3.34 7.13 27.20
C GLY A 64 2.77 6.29 26.04
N PRO A 65 3.16 6.59 24.78
CA PRO A 65 2.78 5.80 23.63
C PRO A 65 3.54 4.47 23.60
N MET A 66 2.83 3.39 23.30
CA MET A 66 3.40 2.08 23.01
C MET A 66 2.92 1.66 21.63
N PHE A 67 3.85 1.51 20.69
CA PHE A 67 3.57 1.00 19.37
C PHE A 67 3.47 -0.52 19.42
N VAL A 68 2.42 -1.06 18.81
CA VAL A 68 2.14 -2.50 18.73
C VAL A 68 1.89 -2.87 17.28
N ASP A 69 1.98 -4.16 16.97
CA ASP A 69 1.77 -4.70 15.63
C ASP A 69 2.81 -4.26 14.58
N LEU A 70 3.88 -5.04 14.45
CA LEU A 70 5.00 -4.75 13.54
C LEU A 70 5.04 -5.73 12.35
N ASP A 71 3.94 -6.40 12.04
CA ASP A 71 3.86 -7.34 10.93
C ASP A 71 3.93 -6.64 9.55
N ASP A 72 3.46 -5.40 9.48
CA ASP A 72 3.58 -4.52 8.31
C ASP A 72 4.89 -3.69 8.26
N ALA A 73 5.82 -3.90 9.20
CA ALA A 73 7.07 -3.14 9.24
C ALA A 73 7.87 -3.24 7.92
N ARG A 74 8.19 -2.08 7.34
CA ARG A 74 8.80 -1.95 6.00
C ARG A 74 9.82 -0.85 5.93
N ASN A 75 10.60 -0.81 4.85
CA ASN A 75 11.50 0.30 4.55
C ASN A 75 10.79 1.34 3.67
N GLY A 76 10.85 2.61 4.05
CA GLY A 76 10.20 3.69 3.30
C GLY A 76 10.58 5.09 3.80
N PRO A 77 9.92 6.14 3.27
CA PRO A 77 10.06 7.51 3.75
C PRO A 77 9.42 7.70 5.15
N ALA A 78 9.93 8.66 5.92
CA ALA A 78 9.39 9.02 7.25
C ALA A 78 8.01 9.67 7.19
#